data_AF-A0A1T4KI98-F1
#
_entry.id   AF-A0A1T4KI98-F1
#
_cell.length_a   1.000
_cell.length_b   1.000
_cell.length_c   1.000
_cell.angle_alpha   90.00
_cell.angle_beta   90.00
_cell.angle_gamma   90.00
#
_symmetry.space_group_name_H-M   'P 1'
#
loop_
_entity.id
_entity.type
_entity.pdbx_description
1 polymer ?
#
loop_
_entity_poly.entity_id
_entity_poly.type
_entity_poly.pdbx_seq_one_letter_code
_entity_poly.pdbx_strand_id
1 'polypeptide(L)' 'MASLFIAGPLVVFLIFVAPLWLLLHYRSKRKAESGLSEEEYQQLQTLSEQAKGLQQRVEILEKILDKEAPTWRGQYESS' A
#
# COMPACT_ATOMS: atom_id res chain seq x y z
N MET A 1 -29.85 -11.00 45.29
CA MET A 1 -30.90 -11.24 44.27
C MET A 1 -30.99 -10.16 43.20
N ALA A 2 -30.65 -8.88 43.48
CA ALA A 2 -30.68 -7.80 42.48
C ALA A 2 -29.64 -7.91 41.34
N SER A 3 -28.51 -8.59 41.58
CA SER A 3 -27.41 -8.76 40.62
C SER A 3 -27.82 -9.49 39.34
N LEU A 4 -28.80 -10.40 39.41
CA LEU A 4 -29.27 -11.17 38.25
C LEU A 4 -30.09 -10.32 37.28
N PHE A 5 -30.82 -9.31 37.78
CA PHE A 5 -31.64 -8.42 36.94
C PHE A 5 -30.79 -7.48 36.09
N ILE A 6 -29.58 -7.13 36.54
CA ILE A 6 -28.63 -6.32 35.78
C ILE A 6 -27.76 -7.19 34.88
N ALA A 7 -27.35 -8.38 35.37
CA ALA A 7 -26.50 -9.29 34.62
C ALA A 7 -27.19 -9.85 33.36
N GLY A 8 -28.50 -10.13 33.40
CA GLY A 8 -29.24 -10.67 32.25
C GLY A 8 -29.16 -9.79 30.99
N PRO A 9 -29.62 -8.52 31.05
CA PRO A 9 -29.52 -7.59 29.93
C PRO A 9 -28.08 -7.35 29.46
N LEU A 10 -27.13 -7.31 30.40
CA LEU A 10 -25.71 -7.08 30.12
C LEU A 10 -25.07 -8.26 29.38
N VAL A 11 -25.41 -9.50 29.72
CA VAL A 11 -24.95 -10.70 29.01
C VAL A 11 -25.51 -10.74 27.59
N VAL A 12 -26.80 -10.44 27.39
CA VAL A 12 -27.40 -10.37 26.06
C VAL A 12 -26.69 -9.30 25.21
N PHE A 13 -26.46 -8.12 25.78
CA PHE A 13 -25.70 -7.05 25.10
C PHE A 13 -24.29 -7.53 24.69
N LEU A 14 -23.56 -8.21 25.59
CA LEU A 14 -22.23 -8.75 25.28
C LEU A 14 -22.26 -9.82 24.18
N ILE A 15 -23.29 -10.67 24.14
CA ILE A 15 -23.47 -11.68 23.08
C ILE A 15 -23.67 -11.02 21.72
N PHE A 16 -24.23 -9.82 21.63
CA PHE A 16 -24.36 -9.10 20.37
C PHE A 16 -23.12 -8.27 20.04
N VAL A 17 -22.61 -7.51 21.01
CA VAL A 17 -21.52 -6.56 20.79
C VAL A 17 -20.18 -7.26 20.59
N ALA A 18 -19.87 -8.34 21.33
CA ALA A 18 -18.62 -9.07 21.18
C ALA A 18 -18.43 -9.67 19.78
N PRO A 19 -19.40 -10.38 19.15
CA PRO A 19 -19.23 -10.87 17.79
C PRO A 19 -19.23 -9.74 16.75
N LEU A 20 -19.99 -8.66 16.93
CA LEU A 20 -19.90 -7.47 16.08
C LEU A 20 -18.49 -6.86 16.10
N TRP A 21 -17.90 -6.74 17.30
CA TRP A 21 -16.53 -6.25 17.47
C TRP A 21 -15.51 -7.20 16.86
N LEU A 22 -15.66 -8.51 17.06
CA LEU A 22 -14.76 -9.52 16.48
C LEU A 22 -14.80 -9.48 14.95
N LEU A 23 -15.98 -9.29 14.36
CA LEU A 23 -16.15 -9.15 12.92
C LEU A 23 -15.50 -7.85 12.40
N LEU A 24 -15.64 -6.72 13.11
CA LEU A 24 -14.95 -5.46 12.75
C LEU A 24 -13.43 -5.55 12.93
N HIS A 25 -12.97 -6.13 14.04
CA HIS A 25 -11.55 -6.31 14.34
C HIS A 25 -10.89 -7.23 13.32
N TYR A 26 -11.55 -8.34 12.98
CA TYR A 26 -11.07 -9.29 11.99
C TYR A 26 -11.16 -8.73 10.57
N ARG A 27 -12.18 -7.92 10.23
CA ARG A 27 -12.22 -7.21 8.93
C ARG A 27 -11.12 -6.17 8.80
N SER A 28 -10.83 -5.42 9.86
CA SER A 28 -9.75 -4.42 9.88
C SER A 28 -8.39 -5.11 9.76
N LYS A 29 -8.14 -6.16 10.54
CA LYS A 29 -6.94 -6.98 10.41
C LYS A 29 -6.85 -7.64 9.04
N ARG A 30 -7.93 -8.22 8.53
CA ARG A 30 -7.95 -8.84 7.20
C ARG A 30 -7.73 -7.83 6.09
N LYS A 31 -8.10 -6.55 6.23
CA LYS A 31 -7.76 -5.50 5.26
C LYS A 31 -6.29 -5.06 5.35
N ALA A 32 -5.66 -5.23 6.51
CA ALA A 32 -4.24 -4.95 6.74
C ALA A 32 -3.34 -6.18 6.46
N GLU A 33 -3.86 -7.40 6.58
CA GLU A 33 -3.19 -8.69 6.36
C GLU A 33 -3.51 -9.31 5.00
N SER A 34 -4.66 -8.99 4.39
CA SER A 34 -4.80 -9.17 2.95
C SER A 34 -3.75 -8.26 2.35
N GLY A 35 -2.73 -8.84 1.72
CA GLY A 35 -1.80 -8.07 0.91
C GLY A 35 -2.53 -7.24 -0.14
N LEU A 36 -1.75 -6.67 -1.05
CA LEU A 36 -2.28 -5.91 -2.18
C LEU A 36 -3.47 -6.65 -2.80
N SER A 37 -4.62 -5.98 -2.87
CA SER A 37 -5.75 -6.45 -3.66
C SER A 37 -5.31 -6.68 -5.11
N GLU A 38 -6.03 -7.51 -5.85
CA GLU A 38 -5.71 -7.79 -7.26
C GLU A 38 -5.54 -6.49 -8.09
N GLU A 39 -6.37 -5.48 -7.79
CA GLU A 39 -6.28 -4.14 -8.40
C GLU A 39 -4.98 -3.42 -8.05
N GLU A 40 -4.59 -3.43 -6.77
CA GLU A 40 -3.34 -2.82 -6.30
C GLU A 40 -2.11 -3.55 -6.87
N TYR A 41 -2.18 -4.87 -7.03
CA TYR A 41 -1.12 -5.65 -7.68
C TYR A 41 -0.99 -5.27 -9.16
N GLN A 42 -2.11 -5.17 -9.87
CA GLN A 42 -2.14 -4.75 -11.28
C GLN A 42 -1.60 -3.33 -11.47
N GLN A 43 -1.93 -2.42 -10.54
CA GLN A 43 -1.42 -1.05 -10.55
C GLN A 43 0.08 -1.00 -10.32
N LEU A 44 0.62 -1.77 -9.37
CA LEU A 44 2.07 -1.87 -9.16
C LEU A 44 2.79 -2.49 -10.35
N GLN A 45 2.21 -3.50 -10.99
CA GLN A 45 2.76 -4.10 -12.19
C GLN A 45 2.86 -3.08 -13.32
N THR A 46 1.80 -2.29 -13.53
CA THR A 46 1.76 -1.20 -14.51
C THR A 46 2.85 -0.16 -14.22
N LEU A 47 2.99 0.26 -12.96
CA LEU A 47 4.02 1.21 -12.54
C LEU A 47 5.44 0.65 -12.75
N SER A 48 5.66 -0.65 -12.47
CA SER A 48 6.95 -1.29 -12.72
C SER A 48 7.29 -1.33 -14.21
N GLU A 49 6.32 -1.64 -15.07
CA GLU A 49 6.51 -1.63 -16.53
C GLU A 49 6.83 -0.23 -17.05
N GLN A 50 6.13 0.79 -16.55
CA GLN A 50 6.43 2.18 -16.88
C GLN A 50 7.84 2.58 -16.44
N ALA A 51 8.25 2.22 -15.22
CA ALA A 51 9.59 2.49 -14.71
C ALA A 51 10.68 1.84 -15.58
N LYS A 52 10.48 0.60 -16.03
CA LYS A 52 11.39 -0.09 -16.97
C LYS A 52 11.50 0.67 -18.29
N GLY A 53 10.37 1.12 -18.84
CA GLY A 53 10.36 1.91 -20.07
C GLY A 53 11.10 3.25 -19.93
N LEU A 54 10.91 3.93 -18.79
CA LEU A 54 11.62 5.18 -18.49
C LEU A 54 13.13 4.95 -18.34
N GLN A 55 13.55 3.87 -17.68
CA GLN A 55 14.97 3.53 -17.54
C GLN A 55 15.66 3.33 -18.90
N GLN A 56 15.01 2.62 -19.82
CA GLN A 56 15.53 2.44 -21.18
C GLN A 56 15.64 3.77 -21.93
N ARG A 57 14.66 4.66 -21.75
CA ARG A 57 14.69 6.00 -22.35
C ARG A 57 15.81 6.86 -21.79
N VAL A 58 16.06 6.80 -20.47
CA VAL A 58 17.19 7.49 -19.84
C VAL A 58 18.52 6.99 -20.42
N GLU A 59 18.69 5.68 -20.57
CA GLU A 59 19.92 5.13 -21.17
C GLU A 59 20.14 5.62 -22.61
N ILE A 60 19.07 5.70 -23.40
CA ILE A 60 19.14 6.25 -24.76
C ILE A 60 19.51 7.74 -24.72
N LEU A 61 18.89 8.52 -23.83
CA LEU A 61 19.19 9.93 -23.67
C LEU A 61 20.64 10.15 -23.21
N GLU A 62 21.15 9.34 -22.28
CA GLU A 62 22.55 9.39 -21.87
C GLU A 62 23.49 9.09 -23.04
N LYS A 63 23.19 8.07 -23.87
CA LYS A 63 23.98 7.76 -25.07
C LYS A 63 23.95 8.86 -26.12
N ILE A 64 22.83 9.57 -26.28
CA ILE A 64 22.73 10.73 -27.18
C ILE A 64 23.51 11.90 -26.59
N LEU A 65 23.34 12.19 -25.30
CA LEU A 65 23.97 13.30 -24.63
C LEU A 65 25.49 13.15 -24.54
N ASP A 66 26.00 11.92 -24.38
CA ASP A 66 27.43 11.61 -24.46
C ASP A 66 28.00 11.84 -25.87
N LYS A 67 27.19 11.69 -26.93
CA LYS A 67 27.59 11.99 -28.31
C LYS A 67 27.51 13.48 -28.65
N GLU A 68 26.46 14.16 -28.21
CA GLU A 68 26.19 15.55 -28.58
C GLU A 68 26.88 16.57 -27.67
N ALA A 69 27.13 16.24 -26.40
CA ALA A 69 27.70 17.17 -25.43
C ALA A 69 28.68 16.46 -24.47
N PRO A 70 29.84 15.96 -24.92
CA PRO A 70 30.72 15.06 -24.15
C PRO A 70 31.20 15.57 -22.78
N THR A 71 31.12 16.88 -22.50
CA THR A 71 31.48 17.51 -21.21
C THR A 71 30.29 17.79 -20.28
N TRP A 72 29.09 17.30 -20.60
CA TRP A 72 27.87 17.61 -19.83
C TRP A 72 27.96 17.16 -18.36
N ARG A 73 28.53 15.98 -18.09
CA ARG A 73 28.64 15.43 -16.73
C ARG A 73 29.42 16.33 -15.76
N GLY A 74 30.51 16.94 -16.23
CA GLY A 74 31.34 17.83 -15.40
C GLY A 74 30.72 19.21 -15.10
N GLN A 75 29.76 19.65 -15.91
CA GLN A 75 29.02 20.91 -15.66
C GLN A 75 27.99 20.77 -14.54
N TYR A 76 27.41 19.58 -14.34
CA TYR A 76 26.46 19.33 -13.25
C TYR A 76 27.15 19.06 -11.90
N GLU A 77 28.37 18.52 -11.90
CA GLU A 77 29.11 18.18 -10.67
C GLU A 77 29.80 19.42 -10.03
N SER A 78 29.81 20.56 -10.72
CA SER A 78 30.48 21.81 -10.30
C SER A 78 29.53 22.94 -9.88
N SER A 79 28.22 22.67 -9.73
CA SER A 79 27.20 23.63 -9.25
C SER A 79 26.56 23.20 -7.92
#